data_AF-A0A180GPH3-F1
#
_entry.id   AF-A0A180GPH3-F1
#
_cell.length_a   1.000
_cell.length_b   1.000
_cell.length_c   1.000
_cell.angle_alpha   90.00
_cell.angle_beta   90.00
_cell.angle_gamma   90.00
#
_symmetry.space_group_name_H-M   'P 1'
#
loop_
_entity.id
_entity.type
_entity.pdbx_description
1 polymer ?
#
loop_
_entity_poly.entity_id
_entity_poly.type
_entity_poly.pdbx_seq_one_letter_code
_entity_poly.pdbx_strand_id
1 'polypeptide(L)'
;MAPAQQSRDDFRDTMVKIPKLKTKSKRMIPAGNCALELSGLLQCWATTSDVHSMGQCAESAKNLSTCMKTAKAGNAKKTDSINFHLARLGKNFR
;
A
#
# COMPACT_ATOMS: atom_id res chain seq x y z
N MET A 1 2.62 -30.52 -7.42
CA MET A 1 3.03 -29.29 -8.13
C MET A 1 1.95 -28.90 -9.12
N ALA A 2 1.33 -27.72 -8.98
CA ALA A 2 0.34 -27.19 -9.92
C ALA A 2 0.90 -25.95 -10.63
N PRO A 3 0.76 -25.79 -11.96
CA PRO A 3 1.31 -24.66 -12.70
C PRO A 3 0.35 -23.45 -12.70
N ALA A 4 0.87 -22.28 -12.30
CA ALA A 4 0.14 -21.02 -12.15
C ALA A 4 0.52 -19.99 -13.23
N GLN A 5 0.33 -20.30 -14.53
CA GLN A 5 0.78 -19.41 -15.62
C GLN A 5 -0.26 -19.12 -16.73
N GLN A 6 -1.39 -19.83 -16.83
CA GLN A 6 -2.29 -19.73 -18.00
C GLN A 6 -3.22 -18.49 -18.02
N SER A 7 -3.28 -17.69 -16.96
CA SER A 7 -4.33 -16.66 -16.80
C SER A 7 -3.88 -15.22 -17.07
N ARG A 8 -2.67 -14.98 -17.60
CA ARG A 8 -2.15 -13.62 -17.85
C ARG A 8 -2.28 -13.14 -19.30
N ASP A 9 -2.43 -14.04 -20.25
CA ASP A 9 -2.40 -13.72 -21.68
C ASP A 9 -3.80 -13.56 -22.31
N ASP A 10 -4.87 -13.96 -21.63
CA ASP A 10 -6.26 -13.91 -22.16
C ASP A 10 -6.87 -12.50 -22.20
N PHE A 11 -6.31 -11.53 -21.47
CA PHE A 11 -6.90 -10.19 -21.36
C PHE A 11 -6.43 -9.20 -22.45
N ARG A 12 -5.56 -9.61 -23.38
CA ARG A 12 -4.87 -8.68 -24.28
C ARG A 12 -5.55 -8.40 -25.62
N ASP A 13 -6.58 -9.14 -26.04
CA ASP A 13 -6.97 -9.16 -27.47
C ASP A 13 -8.40 -8.70 -27.81
N THR A 14 -9.01 -7.86 -26.98
CA THR A 14 -10.06 -6.96 -27.49
C THR A 14 -9.74 -5.54 -27.08
N MET A 15 -9.12 -4.79 -27.98
CA MET A 15 -9.03 -3.33 -27.84
C MET A 15 -10.46 -2.78 -27.93
N VAL A 16 -11.15 -2.76 -26.78
CA VAL A 16 -12.43 -2.08 -26.62
C VAL A 16 -12.21 -0.62 -27.02
N LYS A 17 -13.11 -0.09 -27.85
CA LYS A 17 -13.06 1.30 -28.28
C LYS A 17 -13.37 2.19 -27.07
N ILE A 18 -12.34 2.58 -26.32
CA ILE A 18 -12.47 3.37 -25.11
C ILE A 18 -12.59 4.85 -25.51
N PRO A 19 -13.74 5.51 -25.28
CA PRO A 19 -13.94 6.90 -25.71
C PRO A 19 -13.08 7.90 -24.90
N LYS A 20 -12.65 7.55 -23.69
CA LYS A 20 -11.77 8.37 -22.85
C LYS A 20 -10.70 7.50 -22.17
N LEU A 21 -9.48 7.57 -22.67
CA LEU A 21 -8.35 6.83 -22.09
C LEU A 21 -8.00 7.44 -20.72
N LYS A 22 -8.40 6.76 -19.65
CA LYS A 22 -8.16 7.16 -18.26
C LYS A 22 -7.75 5.94 -17.44
N THR A 23 -6.74 6.10 -16.59
CA THR A 23 -6.41 5.08 -15.59
C THR A 23 -7.25 5.29 -14.33
N LYS A 24 -7.78 4.20 -13.81
CA LYS A 24 -8.33 4.17 -12.45
C LYS A 24 -7.13 4.19 -11.50
N SER A 25 -6.94 5.29 -10.78
CA SER A 25 -5.90 5.35 -9.76
C SER A 25 -6.12 4.24 -8.74
N LYS A 26 -5.08 3.44 -8.50
CA LYS A 26 -5.10 2.44 -7.43
C LYS A 26 -5.10 3.20 -6.11
N ARG A 27 -6.12 2.99 -5.27
CA ARG A 27 -6.08 3.48 -3.89
C ARG A 27 -4.96 2.75 -3.16
N MET A 28 -3.80 3.41 -3.04
CA MET A 28 -2.69 2.94 -2.23
C MET A 28 -2.82 3.59 -0.87
N ILE A 29 -3.26 2.82 0.12
CA ILE A 29 -3.22 3.25 1.51
C ILE A 29 -1.76 3.12 1.93
N PRO A 30 -1.03 4.23 2.17
CA PRO A 30 0.33 4.12 2.65
C PRO A 30 0.31 3.43 4.02
N ALA A 31 1.28 2.55 4.26
CA ALA A 31 1.49 2.02 5.60
C ALA A 31 1.71 3.20 6.55
N GLY A 32 0.99 3.21 7.68
CA GLY A 32 1.13 4.28 8.66
C GLY A 32 2.56 4.35 9.20
N ASN A 33 3.00 5.55 9.61
CA ASN A 33 4.39 5.82 10.00
C ASN A 33 4.94 4.89 11.10
N CYS A 34 4.07 4.34 11.95
CA CYS A 34 4.44 3.43 13.03
C CYS A 34 3.88 2.01 12.85
N ALA A 35 3.47 1.64 11.63
CA ALA A 35 2.88 0.33 11.37
C ALA A 35 3.85 -0.83 11.65
N LEU A 36 5.15 -0.64 11.39
CA LEU A 36 6.18 -1.65 11.66
C LEU A 36 6.35 -1.90 13.15
N GLU A 37 6.57 -0.84 13.95
CA GLU A 37 6.72 -0.95 15.41
C GLU A 37 5.48 -1.55 16.07
N LEU A 38 4.29 -1.17 15.58
CA LEU A 38 3.03 -1.76 16.05
C LEU A 38 2.95 -3.26 15.72
N SER A 39 3.31 -3.67 14.50
CA SER A 39 3.32 -5.08 14.14
C SER A 39 4.32 -5.90 14.97
N GLY A 40 5.48 -5.32 15.32
CA GLY A 40 6.45 -5.95 16.22
C GLY A 40 5.89 -6.15 17.63
N LEU A 41 5.20 -5.15 18.19
CA LEU A 41 4.56 -5.27 19.49
C LEU A 41 3.44 -6.32 19.48
N LEU A 42 2.60 -6.34 18.44
CA LEU A 42 1.54 -7.34 18.27
C LEU A 42 2.10 -8.75 18.15
N GLN A 43 3.21 -8.92 17.44
CA GLN A 43 3.89 -10.21 17.34
C GLN A 43 4.41 -10.67 18.70
N CYS A 44 4.96 -9.75 19.50
CA CYS A 44 5.42 -10.05 20.84
C CYS A 44 4.28 -10.47 21.77
N TRP A 45 3.13 -9.80 21.71
CA TRP A 45 1.93 -10.21 22.46
C TRP A 45 1.46 -11.60 22.06
N ALA A 46 1.51 -11.92 20.77
CA ALA A 46 1.12 -13.23 20.26
C ALA A 46 2.06 -14.35 20.74
N THR A 47 3.35 -14.09 20.92
CA THR A 47 4.33 -15.11 21.34
C THR A 47 4.42 -15.28 22.85
N THR A 48 4.27 -14.19 23.61
CA THR A 48 4.53 -14.20 25.07
C THR A 48 3.28 -14.10 25.94
N SER A 49 2.11 -13.85 25.33
CA SER A 49 0.86 -13.56 26.05
C SER A 49 0.94 -12.38 27.03
N ASP A 50 2.00 -11.56 26.94
CA ASP A 50 2.19 -10.36 27.76
C ASP A 50 1.45 -9.16 27.16
N VAL A 51 0.14 -9.11 27.37
CA VAL A 51 -0.74 -8.04 26.86
C VAL A 51 -0.42 -6.68 27.49
N HIS A 52 0.15 -6.68 28.69
CA HIS A 52 0.46 -5.46 29.43
C HIS A 52 1.83 -4.86 29.08
N SER A 53 2.63 -5.55 28.25
CA SER A 53 3.97 -5.09 27.85
C SER A 53 4.87 -4.75 29.04
N MET A 54 4.68 -5.45 30.16
CA MET A 54 5.41 -5.19 31.41
C MET A 54 6.66 -6.05 31.55
N GLY A 55 6.79 -7.10 30.75
CA GLY A 55 7.94 -7.98 30.73
C GLY A 55 8.65 -7.93 29.37
N GLN A 56 8.51 -9.00 28.60
CA GLN A 56 9.31 -9.24 27.40
C GLN A 56 8.97 -8.27 26.24
N CYS A 57 7.76 -7.70 26.23
CA CYS A 57 7.33 -6.77 25.19
C CYS A 57 7.55 -5.29 25.53
N ALA A 58 8.21 -4.97 26.65
CA ALA A 58 8.45 -3.60 27.10
C ALA A 58 9.30 -2.78 26.10
N GLU A 59 10.30 -3.42 25.49
CA GLU A 59 11.15 -2.77 24.48
C GLU A 59 10.36 -2.44 23.21
N SER A 60 9.56 -3.36 22.71
CA SER A 60 8.68 -3.13 21.54
C SER A 60 7.67 -2.01 21.81
N ALA A 61 7.13 -1.93 23.03
CA ALA A 61 6.21 -0.86 23.43
C ALA A 61 6.92 0.50 23.49
N LYS A 62 8.17 0.54 23.98
CA LYS A 62 9.00 1.75 24.00
C LYS A 62 9.28 2.26 22.59
N ASN A 63 9.60 1.36 21.65
CA ASN A 63 9.88 1.74 20.26
C ASN A 63 8.63 2.29 19.56
N LEU A 64 7.47 1.68 19.78
CA LEU A 64 6.19 2.21 19.30
C LEU A 64 5.90 3.61 19.87
N SER A 65 6.08 3.80 21.18
CA SER A 65 5.85 5.09 21.83
C SER A 65 6.78 6.18 21.30
N THR A 66 8.03 5.81 20.97
CA THR A 66 9.02 6.72 20.39
C THR A 66 8.59 7.09 18.97
N CYS A 67 8.24 6.11 18.14
CA CYS A 67 7.74 6.36 16.79
C CYS A 67 6.53 7.29 16.81
N MET A 68 5.54 7.04 17.67
CA MET A 68 4.33 7.87 17.74
C MET A 68 4.61 9.31 18.16
N LYS A 69 5.62 9.54 19.02
CA LYS A 69 6.06 10.89 19.39
C LYS A 69 6.75 11.63 18.24
N THR A 70 7.49 10.91 17.40
CA THR A 70 8.28 11.51 16.31
C THR A 70 7.52 11.57 14.98
N ALA A 71 6.48 10.76 14.81
CA ALA A 71 5.73 10.64 13.57
C ALA A 71 5.01 11.95 13.21
N LYS A 72 5.51 12.66 12.20
CA LYS A 72 4.81 13.77 11.56
C LYS A 72 3.73 13.25 10.62
N ALA A 73 2.56 13.89 10.60
CA ALA A 73 1.50 13.58 9.65
C ALA A 73 2.06 13.58 8.21
N GLY A 74 1.86 12.47 7.50
CA GLY A 74 2.40 12.28 6.16
C GLY A 74 1.92 13.38 5.23
N ASN A 75 2.85 14.07 4.56
CA ASN A 75 2.50 15.05 3.55
C ASN A 75 1.68 14.37 2.45
N ALA A 76 0.55 14.97 2.08
CA ALA A 76 -0.26 14.50 0.98
C ALA A 76 0.62 14.39 -0.27
N LYS A 77 0.81 13.16 -0.77
CA LYS A 77 1.57 12.95 -2.01
C LYS A 77 0.86 13.70 -3.13
N LYS A 78 1.63 14.44 -3.93
CA LYS A 78 1.09 15.12 -5.11
C LYS A 78 0.48 14.08 -6.04
N THR A 79 -0.71 14.38 -6.56
CA THR A 79 -1.42 13.48 -7.48
C THR A 79 -0.67 13.40 -8.80
N ASP A 80 -0.46 12.18 -9.32
CA ASP A 80 0.18 11.98 -10.61
C ASP A 80 -0.67 12.54 -11.77
N SER A 81 -0.05 13.25 -12.70
CA SER A 81 -0.69 13.85 -13.87
C SER A 81 -0.96 12.86 -15.01
N ILE A 82 -0.88 11.56 -14.77
CA ILE A 82 -0.95 10.53 -15.82
C ILE A 82 -2.22 10.63 -16.67
N ASN A 83 -3.37 10.89 -16.04
CA ASN A 83 -4.65 11.05 -16.75
C ASN A 83 -4.67 12.27 -17.68
N PHE A 84 -3.90 13.31 -17.38
CA PHE A 84 -3.75 14.47 -18.25
C PHE A 84 -2.98 14.10 -19.53
N HIS A 85 -1.89 13.35 -19.39
CA HIS A 85 -1.10 12.89 -20.54
C HIS A 85 -1.88 11.89 -21.42
N LEU A 86 -2.60 10.95 -20.81
CA LEU A 86 -3.41 9.97 -21.53
C LEU A 86 -4.58 10.61 -22.30
N ALA A 87 -5.22 11.64 -21.74
CA ALA A 87 -6.27 12.39 -22.44
C ALA A 87 -5.73 13.13 -23.68
N ARG A 88 -4.47 13.58 -23.66
CA ARG A 88 -3.82 14.20 -24.82
C ARG A 88 -3.44 13.18 -25.88
N LEU A 89 -2.95 12.01 -25.48
CA LEU A 89 -2.56 10.92 -26.37
C LEU A 89 -3.75 10.23 -27.03
N GLY A 90 -4.89 10.10 -26.32
CA GLY A 90 -6.10 9.46 -26.85
C GLY A 90 -6.68 10.11 -28.12
N LYS A 91 -6.28 11.34 -28.46
CA LYS A 91 -6.62 11.98 -29.74
C LYS A 91 -5.83 11.41 -30.93
N ASN A 92 -4.68 10.80 -30.67
CA ASN A 92 -3.76 10.25 -31.66
C ASN A 92 -3.84 8.72 -31.78
N PHE A 93 -4.47 8.05 -30.80
CA PHE A 93 -4.78 6.62 -30.86
C PHE A 93 -6.16 6.45 -31.53
N ARG A 94 -6.14 6.27 -32.85
CA ARG A 94 -7.33 5.97 -33.67
C ARG A 94 -7.38 4.47 -34.00
#